data_AF-A0A813KK55-F1
#
_entry.id   AF-A0A813KK55-F1
#
_cell.length_a   1.000
_cell.length_b   1.000
_cell.length_c   1.000
_cell.angle_alpha   90.00
_cell.angle_beta   90.00
_cell.angle_gamma   90.00
#
_symmetry.space_group_name_H-M   'P 1'
#
loop_
_entity.id
_entity.type
_entity.pdbx_description
1 polymer ?
#
loop_
_entity_poly.entity_id
_entity_poly.type
_entity_poly.pdbx_seq_one_letter_code
_entity_poly.pdbx_strand_id
1 'polypeptide(L)'
;MSPCGRAKIHVKLHGPAPIEYFAVTGSHEALGCWNPASGVPLEWRAGSWVTEKPVAIAPQHRVEFKFVRVGGAPGSVEWEDGPNRVLEVPVGKAGIHIQ
;
A
#
# COMPACT_ATOMS: atom_id res chain seq x y z
N MET A 1 20.83 15.18 39.99
CA MET A 1 19.69 14.59 39.27
C MET A 1 20.20 14.13 37.92
N SER A 2 20.26 12.83 37.66
CA SER A 2 20.75 12.28 36.39
C SER A 2 19.61 12.24 35.37
N PRO A 3 19.84 12.58 34.08
CA PRO A 3 18.82 12.39 33.06
C PRO A 3 18.77 10.91 32.68
N CYS A 4 17.66 10.22 32.99
CA CYS A 4 17.37 8.92 32.38
C CYS A 4 17.06 9.16 30.89
N GLY A 5 18.08 9.06 30.04
CA GLY A 5 17.92 9.10 28.59
C GLY A 5 16.98 7.98 28.13
N ARG A 6 15.98 8.30 27.31
CA ARG A 6 15.15 7.29 26.64
C ARG A 6 15.92 6.70 25.46
N ALA A 7 16.12 5.39 25.46
CA ALA A 7 16.61 4.67 24.28
C ALA A 7 15.45 4.44 23.29
N LYS A 8 15.74 4.54 21.99
CA LYS A 8 14.85 4.10 20.92
C LYS A 8 15.48 2.84 20.31
N ILE A 9 14.71 1.76 20.23
CA ILE A 9 15.14 0.51 19.61
C ILE A 9 14.39 0.37 18.29
N HIS A 10 15.13 0.04 17.23
CA HIS A 10 14.57 -0.40 15.95
C HIS A 10 15.00 -1.86 15.75
N VAL A 11 14.04 -2.78 15.65
CA VAL A 11 14.30 -4.22 15.48
C VAL A 11 13.92 -4.61 14.06
N LYS A 12 14.86 -5.25 13.34
CA LYS A 12 14.60 -5.86 12.04
C LYS A 12 14.84 -7.36 12.14
N LEU A 13 13.80 -8.15 11.89
CA LEU A 13 13.88 -9.61 11.82
C LEU A 13 13.89 -10.03 10.35
N HIS A 14 14.82 -10.91 9.97
CA HIS A 14 14.81 -11.55 8.65
C HIS A 14 14.10 -12.90 8.74
N GLY A 15 13.20 -13.17 7.81
CA GLY A 15 12.43 -14.41 7.70
C GLY A 15 11.78 -14.51 6.32
N PRO A 16 11.15 -15.64 5.99
CA PRO A 16 10.37 -15.75 4.76
C PRO A 16 9.26 -14.69 4.76
N ALA A 17 8.94 -14.16 3.58
CA ALA A 17 7.82 -13.24 3.43
C ALA A 17 6.52 -13.91 3.94
N PRO A 18 5.59 -13.14 4.53
CA PRO A 18 4.26 -13.65 4.82
C PRO A 18 3.68 -14.38 3.61
N ILE A 19 3.09 -15.54 3.84
CA ILE A 19 2.45 -16.32 2.77
C ILE A 19 1.30 -15.53 2.13
N GLU A 20 0.62 -14.68 2.92
CA GLU A 20 -0.38 -13.74 2.44
C GLU A 20 0.00 -12.29 2.77
N TYR A 21 -0.36 -11.38 1.86
CA TYR A 21 -0.23 -9.94 2.09
C TYR A 21 -1.31 -9.16 1.34
N PHE A 22 -1.57 -7.94 1.80
CA PHE A 22 -2.45 -7.00 1.12
C PHE A 22 -1.63 -6.01 0.31
N ALA A 23 -2.13 -5.67 -0.87
CA ALA A 23 -1.53 -4.65 -1.73
C ALA A 23 -2.62 -3.77 -2.36
N VAL A 24 -2.21 -2.61 -2.85
CA VAL A 24 -2.99 -1.82 -3.80
C VAL A 24 -2.37 -1.94 -5.18
N THR A 25 -3.17 -2.25 -6.19
CA THR A 25 -2.76 -2.20 -7.59
C THR A 25 -3.77 -1.42 -8.42
N GLY A 26 -3.32 -0.84 -9.54
CA GLY A 26 -4.16 0.07 -10.31
C GLY A 26 -3.60 0.39 -11.69
N SER A 27 -4.30 1.30 -12.38
CA SER A 27 -4.04 1.66 -13.78
C SER A 27 -2.75 2.45 -13.98
N HIS A 28 -2.17 3.03 -12.93
CA HIS A 28 -0.92 3.79 -13.00
C HIS A 28 0.30 2.89 -12.74
N GLU A 29 1.43 3.18 -13.39
CA GLU A 29 2.71 2.49 -13.18
C GLU A 29 3.18 2.45 -11.71
N ALA A 30 2.99 3.54 -10.94
CA ALA A 30 3.27 3.59 -9.51
C ALA A 30 2.42 2.61 -8.67
N LEU A 31 1.35 2.07 -9.25
CA LEU A 31 0.48 1.03 -8.67
C LEU A 31 0.62 -0.32 -9.40
N GLY A 32 1.61 -0.49 -10.28
CA GLY A 32 1.92 -1.77 -10.90
C GLY A 32 1.06 -2.17 -12.09
N CYS A 33 0.32 -1.25 -12.72
CA CYS A 33 -0.44 -1.51 -13.95
C CYS A 33 -1.35 -2.75 -13.88
N TRP A 34 -2.14 -2.87 -12.81
CA TRP A 34 -3.02 -4.00 -12.52
C TRP A 34 -2.34 -5.36 -12.35
N ASN A 35 -1.01 -5.41 -12.20
CA ASN A 35 -0.30 -6.61 -11.80
C ASN A 35 -0.21 -6.69 -10.26
N PRO A 36 -0.90 -7.64 -9.60
CA PRO A 36 -0.86 -7.78 -8.14
C PRO A 36 0.55 -8.01 -7.59
N ALA A 37 1.41 -8.70 -8.34
CA ALA A 37 2.80 -8.94 -7.94
C ALA A 37 3.68 -7.68 -8.04
N SER A 38 3.20 -6.63 -8.72
CA SER A 38 3.85 -5.31 -8.82
C SER A 38 3.07 -4.23 -8.06
N GLY A 39 2.03 -4.59 -7.30
CA GLY A 39 1.26 -3.67 -6.48
C GLY A 39 2.07 -3.12 -5.30
N VAL A 40 1.59 -2.02 -4.73
CA VAL A 40 2.21 -1.42 -3.55
C VAL A 40 1.75 -2.18 -2.30
N PRO A 41 2.66 -2.78 -1.51
CA PRO A 41 2.29 -3.54 -0.33
C PRO A 41 1.73 -2.63 0.78
N LEU A 42 0.79 -3.18 1.54
CA LEU A 42 0.21 -2.56 2.71
C LEU A 42 0.73 -3.20 4.00
N GLU A 43 0.90 -2.38 5.02
CA GLU A 43 1.27 -2.78 6.36
C GLU A 43 0.11 -2.51 7.33
N TRP A 44 -0.09 -3.43 8.27
CA TRP A 44 -1.01 -3.21 9.36
C TRP A 44 -0.41 -2.24 10.37
N ARG A 45 -1.00 -1.05 10.51
CA ARG A 45 -0.59 -0.04 11.49
C ARG A 45 -1.82 0.55 12.19
N ALA A 46 -1.81 0.47 13.52
CA ALA A 46 -2.81 1.10 14.39
C ALA A 46 -4.29 0.83 14.04
N GLY A 47 -4.61 -0.38 13.56
CA GLY A 47 -5.98 -0.77 13.21
C GLY A 47 -6.37 -0.58 11.75
N SER A 48 -5.41 -0.27 10.88
CA SER A 48 -5.64 -0.01 9.45
C SER A 48 -4.49 -0.51 8.57
N TRP A 49 -4.81 -0.90 7.34
CA TRP A 49 -3.83 -1.23 6.31
C TRP A 49 -3.36 0.05 5.62
N VAL A 50 -2.06 0.31 5.62
CA VAL A 50 -1.49 1.55 5.05
C VAL A 50 -0.23 1.25 4.25
N THR A 51 0.03 2.04 3.21
CA THR A 51 1.32 2.00 2.53
C THR A 51 2.43 2.43 3.48
N GLU A 52 3.60 1.77 3.46
CA GLU A 52 4.74 2.12 4.33
C GLU A 52 5.11 3.61 4.20
N LYS A 53 5.06 4.13 2.97
CA LYS A 53 5.32 5.51 2.57
C LYS A 53 4.26 5.98 1.58
N PRO A 54 4.02 7.30 1.46
CA PRO A 54 3.13 7.84 0.43
C PRO A 54 3.59 7.42 -0.98
N VAL A 55 2.64 7.00 -1.81
CA VAL A 55 2.88 6.68 -3.22
C VAL A 55 2.84 7.98 -4.03
N ALA A 56 3.96 8.32 -4.67
CA ALA A 56 4.00 9.46 -5.57
C ALA A 56 3.31 9.09 -6.88
N ILE A 57 2.20 9.76 -7.17
CA ILE A 57 1.44 9.63 -8.41
C ILE A 57 1.57 10.95 -9.14
N ALA A 58 2.09 10.91 -10.37
CA ALA A 58 2.17 12.12 -11.18
C ALA A 58 0.75 12.66 -11.44
N PRO A 59 0.56 13.98 -11.56
CA PRO A 59 -0.76 14.52 -11.87
C PRO A 59 -1.30 13.90 -13.16
N GLN A 60 -2.38 13.14 -13.05
CA GLN A 60 -3.11 12.57 -14.17
C GLN A 60 -4.60 12.70 -13.89
N HIS A 61 -5.41 12.80 -14.95
CA HIS A 61 -6.84 13.03 -14.78
C HIS A 61 -7.48 12.00 -13.83
N ARG A 62 -7.18 10.72 -14.03
CA ARG A 62 -7.88 9.64 -13.33
C ARG A 62 -6.99 8.44 -13.10
N VAL A 63 -6.94 7.93 -11.88
CA VAL A 63 -6.29 6.67 -11.51
C VAL A 63 -7.38 5.72 -11.03
N GLU A 64 -7.46 4.53 -11.63
CA GLU A 64 -8.26 3.44 -11.08
C GLU A 64 -7.40 2.52 -10.25
N PHE A 65 -7.94 1.96 -9.16
CA PHE A 65 -7.23 1.01 -8.32
C PHE A 65 -8.17 0.07 -7.59
N LYS A 66 -7.61 -1.01 -7.05
CA LYS A 66 -8.26 -1.94 -6.12
C LYS A 66 -7.28 -2.40 -5.05
N PHE A 67 -7.84 -2.81 -3.92
CA PHE A 67 -7.11 -3.63 -2.96
C PHE A 67 -7.13 -5.09 -3.38
N VAL A 68 -6.03 -5.79 -3.14
CA VAL A 68 -5.88 -7.22 -3.40
C VAL A 68 -5.30 -7.93 -2.20
N ARG A 69 -5.77 -9.14 -1.94
CA ARG A 69 -5.13 -10.10 -1.04
C ARG A 69 -4.39 -11.12 -1.90
N VAL A 70 -3.08 -11.20 -1.74
CA VAL A 70 -2.20 -12.10 -2.49
C VAL A 70 -1.77 -13.22 -1.58
N GLY A 71 -1.81 -14.47 -2.05
CA GLY A 71 -1.19 -15.61 -1.38
C GLY A 71 -2.00 -16.33 -0.28
N GLY A 72 -3.32 -16.12 -0.21
CA GLY A 72 -4.21 -16.91 0.68
C GLY A 72 -4.18 -18.42 0.38
N ALA A 73 -4.03 -18.80 -0.88
CA ALA A 73 -3.60 -20.10 -1.37
C ALA A 73 -2.40 -19.91 -2.32
N PRO A 74 -1.57 -20.95 -2.59
CA PRO A 74 -0.42 -20.80 -3.48
C PRO A 74 -0.82 -20.23 -4.84
N GLY A 75 -0.33 -19.02 -5.14
CA GLY A 75 -0.63 -18.31 -6.39
C GLY A 75 -2.01 -17.64 -6.48
N SER A 76 -2.82 -17.64 -5.42
CA SER A 76 -4.13 -16.98 -5.44
C SER A 76 -4.01 -15.46 -5.32
N VAL A 77 -4.86 -14.75 -6.07
CA VAL A 77 -5.13 -13.32 -5.87
C VAL A 77 -6.63 -13.14 -5.71
N GLU A 78 -7.02 -12.56 -4.58
CA GLU A 78 -8.39 -12.12 -4.34
C GLU A 78 -8.46 -10.61 -4.47
N TRP A 79 -9.46 -10.13 -5.19
CA TRP A 79 -9.66 -8.72 -5.45
C TRP A 79 -10.75 -8.15 -4.54
N GLU A 80 -10.64 -6.88 -4.19
CA GLU A 80 -11.75 -6.14 -3.59
C GLU A 80 -13.02 -6.27 -4.44
N ASP A 81 -14.15 -6.52 -3.79
CA ASP A 81 -15.45 -6.64 -4.43
C ASP A 81 -15.94 -5.31 -5.01
N GLY A 82 -16.83 -5.40 -6.00
CA GLY A 82 -17.45 -4.23 -6.63
C GLY A 82 -16.60 -3.58 -7.73
N PRO A 83 -16.98 -2.36 -8.18
CA PRO A 83 -16.27 -1.65 -9.25
C PRO A 83 -14.88 -1.17 -8.80
N ASN A 84 -14.04 -0.79 -9.76
CA ASN A 84 -12.76 -0.15 -9.46
C ASN A 84 -12.96 1.15 -8.68
N ARG A 85 -12.12 1.38 -7.67
CA ARG A 85 -12.04 2.68 -7.01
C ARG A 85 -11.41 3.69 -7.95
N VAL A 86 -11.77 4.96 -7.79
CA VAL A 86 -11.33 6.05 -8.66
C VAL A 86 -10.72 7.14 -7.82
N LEU A 87 -9.51 7.55 -8.19
CA LEU A 87 -8.85 8.74 -7.69
C LEU A 87 -8.70 9.74 -8.83
N GLU A 88 -9.42 10.85 -8.72
CA GLU A 88 -9.18 12.03 -9.57
C GLU A 88 -7.99 12.79 -8.96
N VAL A 89 -6.87 12.88 -9.69
CA VAL A 89 -5.68 13.61 -9.21
C VAL A 89 -5.73 15.00 -9.85
N PRO A 90 -6.05 16.07 -9.08
CA PRO A 90 -6.10 17.40 -9.65
C PRO A 90 -4.73 17.79 -10.18
N VAL A 91 -4.67 18.30 -11.40
CA VAL A 91 -3.46 18.94 -11.92
C VAL A 91 -3.12 20.12 -11.00
N GLY A 92 -2.04 20.01 -10.22
CA GLY A 92 -1.52 21.10 -9.38
C GLY A 92 -1.75 21.04 -7.86
N LYS A 93 -2.13 19.90 -7.26
CA LYS A 93 -2.13 19.75 -5.78
C LYS A 93 -1.24 18.61 -5.29
N ALA A 94 -0.46 18.88 -4.24
CA ALA A 94 0.36 17.91 -3.53
C ALA A 94 -0.41 17.30 -2.34
N GLY A 95 -0.47 15.96 -2.30
CA GLY A 95 -1.01 15.19 -1.18
C GLY A 95 -2.52 14.90 -1.29
N ILE A 96 -2.85 13.66 -1.65
CA ILE A 96 -4.21 13.12 -1.55
C ILE A 96 -4.17 11.93 -0.59
N HIS A 97 -5.09 11.91 0.38
CA HIS A 97 -5.28 10.81 1.32
C HIS A 97 -6.55 10.04 0.91
N ILE A 98 -6.50 8.72 0.88
CA ILE A 98 -7.58 7.83 0.44
C ILE A 98 -7.88 6.84 1.56
N GLN A 99 -9.17 6.62 1.85
CA GLN A 99 -9.68 5.65 2.82
C GLN A 99 -10.34 4.44 2.13
#